data_AF-A0A0J9TLM1-F1
#
_entry.id   AF-A0A0J9TLM1-F1
#
_cell.length_a   1.000
_cell.length_b   1.000
_cell.length_c   1.000
_cell.angle_alpha   90.00
_cell.angle_beta   90.00
_cell.angle_gamma   90.00
#
_symmetry.space_group_name_H-M   'P 1'
#
loop_
_entity.id
_entity.type
_entity.pdbx_description
1 polymer ?
#
loop_
_entity_poly.entity_id
_entity_poly.type
_entity_poly.pdbx_seq_one_letter_code
_entity_poly.pdbx_strand_id
1 'polypeptide(L)' 'DQELCRIFRIPQRYLPILVDNDSRIGEAFIGEHMLIIKGVIGDQQSALYASNEMNLSDNSLICGTGSFLM' A
#
# COMPACT_ATOMS: atom_id res chain seq x y z
N ASP A 1 14.42 6.01 6.11
CA ASP A 1 15.38 7.02 6.58
C ASP A 1 16.31 6.42 7.64
N GLN A 2 17.63 6.62 7.53
CA GLN A 2 18.61 6.07 8.47
C GLN A 2 18.58 6.75 9.85
N GLU A 3 18.35 8.05 9.90
CA GLU A 3 18.26 8.82 11.14
C GLU A 3 17.03 8.40 11.95
N LEU A 4 15.88 8.25 11.31
CA LEU A 4 14.68 7.73 11.96
C LEU A 4 14.90 6.31 12.50
N CYS A 5 15.55 5.43 11.74
CA CYS A 5 15.90 4.09 12.21
C CYS A 5 16.77 4.15 13.48
N ARG A 6 17.73 5.07 13.54
CA ARG A 6 18.59 5.28 14.72
C ARG A 6 17.79 5.79 15.93
N ILE A 7 16.92 6.78 15.73
CA ILE A 7 16.07 7.37 16.79
C ILE A 7 15.19 6.28 17.42
N PHE A 8 14.54 5.46 16.59
CA PHE A 8 13.65 4.40 17.04
C PHE A 8 14.37 3.07 17.35
N ARG A 9 15.70 3.02 17.21
CA ARG A 9 16.53 1.83 17.42
C ARG A 9 16.07 0.61 16.59
N ILE A 10 15.65 0.86 15.34
CA ILE A 10 15.18 -0.17 14.41
C ILE A 10 16.33 -0.57 13.47
N PRO A 11 16.77 -1.85 13.48
CA PRO A 11 17.71 -2.36 12.49
C PRO A 11 17.08 -2.39 11.09
N GLN A 12 17.72 -1.76 10.10
CA GLN A 12 17.20 -1.70 8.73
C GLN A 12 16.92 -3.06 8.10
N ARG A 13 17.68 -4.10 8.48
CA ARG A 13 17.50 -5.48 7.99
C ARG A 13 16.13 -6.09 8.33
N TYR A 14 15.38 -5.51 9.26
CA TYR A 14 14.03 -5.97 9.60
C TYR A 14 12.94 -5.22 8.84
N LEU A 15 13.28 -4.17 8.10
CA LEU A 15 12.31 -3.47 7.27
C LEU A 15 12.01 -4.29 6.01
N PRO A 16 10.76 -4.28 5.54
CA PRO A 16 10.43 -4.87 4.26
C PRO A 16 11.15 -4.13 3.13
N ILE A 17 11.31 -4.81 1.99
CA ILE A 17 11.75 -4.16 0.77
C ILE A 17 10.67 -3.19 0.29
N LEU A 18 11.10 -2.03 -0.20
CA LEU A 18 10.21 -1.09 -0.88
C LEU A 18 9.98 -1.57 -2.31
N VAL A 19 8.73 -1.60 -2.74
CA VAL A 19 8.31 -1.98 -4.09
C VAL A 19 7.36 -0.94 -4.66
N ASP A 20 7.28 -0.85 -5.98
CA ASP A 20 6.25 -0.06 -6.66
C ASP A 20 4.87 -0.68 -6.47
N ASN A 21 3.83 0.16 -6.43
CA ASN A 21 2.47 -0.25 -6.12
C ASN A 21 1.89 -1.25 -7.14
N ASP A 22 2.39 -1.26 -8.37
CA ASP A 22 1.91 -2.04 -9.53
C ASP A 22 2.98 -3.01 -10.08
N SER A 23 3.78 -3.59 -9.18
CA SER A 23 4.86 -4.52 -9.52
C SER A 23 4.51 -5.99 -9.23
N ARG A 24 5.30 -6.95 -9.75
CA ARG A 24 5.20 -8.36 -9.33
C ARG A 24 5.80 -8.52 -7.94
N ILE A 25 4.95 -8.59 -6.91
CA ILE A 25 5.36 -8.61 -5.50
C ILE A 25 5.67 -10.02 -5.02
N GLY A 26 4.88 -10.99 -5.45
CA GLY A 26 5.02 -12.36 -4.99
C GLY A 26 3.95 -13.29 -5.54
N GLU A 27 3.89 -14.47 -4.95
CA GLU A 27 2.99 -15.55 -5.34
C GLU A 27 2.26 -16.07 -4.11
N ALA A 28 1.00 -16.46 -4.29
CA ALA A 28 0.19 -17.08 -3.26
C ALA A 28 -0.52 -18.31 -3.84
N PHE A 29 -0.56 -19.39 -3.07
CA PHE A 29 -1.33 -20.58 -3.42
C PHE A 29 -2.70 -20.53 -2.74
N ILE A 30 -3.76 -20.65 -3.53
CA ILE A 30 -5.15 -20.81 -3.06
C ILE A 30 -5.68 -22.12 -3.63
N GLY A 31 -5.71 -23.16 -2.79
CA GLY A 31 -5.96 -24.53 -3.25
C GLY A 31 -4.83 -25.00 -4.18
N GLU A 32 -5.19 -25.49 -5.36
CA GLU A 32 -4.24 -25.91 -6.40
C GLU A 32 -3.81 -24.77 -7.35
N HIS A 33 -4.33 -23.55 -7.13
CA HIS A 33 -4.05 -22.42 -8.00
C HIS A 33 -2.93 -21.54 -7.44
N MET A 34 -1.94 -21.26 -8.28
CA MET A 34 -0.90 -20.26 -8.02
C MET A 34 -1.35 -18.92 -8.58
N LEU A 35 -1.52 -17.93 -7.70
CA LEU A 35 -1.85 -16.56 -8.04
C LEU A 35 -0.62 -15.67 -7.93
N ILE A 36 -0.49 -14.72 -8.85
CA ILE A 36 0.57 -13.70 -8.81
C ILE A 36 -0.01 -12.44 -8.16
N ILE A 37 0.65 -11.96 -7.12
CA ILE A 37 0.34 -10.67 -6.50
C ILE A 37 1.02 -9.59 -7.33
N LYS A 38 0.21 -8.80 -8.06
CA LYS A 38 0.66 -7.76 -8.99
C LYS A 38 0.59 -6.33 -8.44
N GLY A 39 0.23 -6.17 -7.17
CA GLY A 39 0.20 -4.86 -6.56
C GLY A 39 -0.09 -4.89 -5.08
N VAL A 40 0.38 -3.85 -4.39
CA VAL A 40 0.13 -3.56 -2.99
C VAL A 40 0.07 -2.06 -2.85
N ILE A 41 -0.91 -1.57 -2.11
CA ILE A 41 -1.07 -0.15 -1.84
C ILE A 41 -1.77 -0.01 -0.49
N GLY A 42 -1.54 1.10 0.20
CA GLY A 42 -2.31 1.44 1.41
C GLY A 42 -3.79 1.60 1.10
N ASP A 43 -4.64 1.33 2.08
CA ASP A 43 -6.10 1.37 1.95
C ASP A 43 -6.61 2.75 1.50
N GLN A 44 -6.10 3.81 2.12
CA GLN A 44 -6.46 5.18 1.80
C GLN A 44 -6.03 5.54 0.37
N GLN A 45 -4.77 5.34 0.02
CA GLN A 45 -4.28 5.64 -1.33
C GLN A 45 -4.98 4.80 -2.41
N SER A 46 -5.37 3.56 -2.10
CA SER A 46 -6.16 2.72 -3.01
C SER A 46 -7.54 3.32 -3.30
N ALA A 47 -8.21 3.85 -2.28
CA ALA A 47 -9.52 4.46 -2.45
C ALA A 47 -9.43 5.80 -3.20
N LEU A 48 -8.36 6.59 -2.98
CA LEU A 48 -8.09 7.78 -3.79
C LEU A 48 -7.84 7.42 -5.26
N TYR A 49 -6.98 6.43 -5.51
CA TYR A 49 -6.69 5.96 -6.87
C TYR A 49 -7.97 5.55 -7.60
N ALA A 50 -8.84 4.77 -6.94
CA ALA A 50 -10.13 4.38 -7.50
C ALA A 50 -11.05 5.58 -7.77
N SER A 51 -11.13 6.55 -6.86
CA SER A 51 -11.93 7.78 -7.04
C SER A 51 -11.48 8.58 -8.26
N ASN A 52 -10.16 8.73 -8.43
CA ASN A 52 -9.57 9.46 -9.53
C ASN A 52 -9.78 8.76 -10.88
N GLU A 53 -9.54 7.44 -10.95
CA GLU A 53 -9.80 6.64 -12.17
C GLU A 53 -11.28 6.67 -12.58
N MET A 54 -12.19 6.82 -11.62
CA MET A 54 -13.63 6.99 -11.87
C MET A 54 -14.01 8.44 -12.20
N ASN A 55 -13.06 9.37 -12.31
CA ASN A 55 -13.25 10.81 -12.51
C ASN A 55 -14.22 11.45 -11.49
N LEU A 56 -14.26 10.93 -10.27
CA LEU A 56 -15.20 11.40 -9.25
C LEU A 56 -14.71 12.70 -8.61
N SER A 57 -13.40 12.81 -8.35
CA SER A 57 -12.75 13.97 -7.74
C SER A 57 -11.23 13.75 -7.64
N ASP A 58 -10.46 14.84 -7.69
CA ASP A 58 -9.01 14.86 -7.41
C ASP A 58 -8.71 14.72 -5.90
N ASN A 59 -9.68 15.02 -5.04
CA ASN A 59 -9.60 14.88 -3.59
C ASN A 59 -10.61 13.85 -3.09
N SER A 60 -10.31 13.10 -2.03
CA SER A 60 -11.23 12.11 -1.47
C SER A 60 -11.33 12.20 0.06
N LEU A 61 -12.56 12.18 0.57
CA LEU A 61 -12.85 12.01 2.00
C LEU A 61 -13.32 10.57 2.23
N ILE A 62 -12.50 9.77 2.89
CA ILE A 62 -12.82 8.37 3.24
C ILE A 62 -13.34 8.33 4.66
N CYS A 63 -14.63 8.01 4.81
CA CYS A 63 -15.29 7.88 6.12
C CYS A 63 -15.47 6.40 6.47
N GLY A 64 -14.64 5.88 7.39
CA GLY A 64 -14.77 4.56 8.00
C GLY A 64 -14.85 4.67 9.52
N THR A 65 -14.11 3.82 10.25
CA THR A 65 -13.94 3.98 11.71
C THR A 65 -13.23 5.30 12.07
N GLY A 66 -12.38 5.80 11.17
CA GLY A 66 -11.84 7.16 11.19
C GLY A 66 -12.16 7.87 9.87
N SER A 67 -11.87 9.18 9.81
CA SER A 67 -12.04 9.99 8.60
C SER A 67 -10.69 10.49 8.09
N PHE A 68 -10.43 10.26 6.81
CA PHE A 68 -9.18 10.66 6.15
C PHE A 68 -9.49 11.52 4.93
N LEU A 69 -8.94 12.73 4.90
CA LEU A 69 -8.97 13.60 3.74
C LEU A 69 -7.62 13.49 3.03
N MET A 70 -7.65 13.16 1.75
CA MET A 70 -6.49 13.19 0.87
C MET A 70 -6.77 14.05 -0.34
#